data_AF-E9DH20-F1
#
_entry.id   AF-E9DH20-F1
#
_cell.length_a   1.000
_cell.length_b   1.000
_cell.length_c   1.000
_cell.angle_alpha   90.00
_cell.angle_beta   90.00
_cell.angle_gamma   90.00
#
_symmetry.space_group_name_H-M   'P 1'
#
loop_
_entity.id
_entity.type
_entity.pdbx_description
1 polymer ?
#
loop_
_entity_poly.entity_id
_entity_poly.type
_entity_poly.pdbx_seq_one_letter_code
_entity_poly.pdbx_strand_id
1 'polypeptide(L)'
;MKLPSNHHYDVLCSLELKIRDKLQWCEECEIQKLKDSYMRSLQEWKKHNQESKSELSSQTFFKKLCINQIIAIFPALLDLMKIKQHELKLTNKKMMENRWHAGGDKKAPYIHAINALANSSSKCHVIQHILQGMGRDYHRCPEKIVILTEFPHIVHMLEVWLQKQDYCITAVYSSISVEN
;
A
#
# COMPACT_ATOMS: atom_id res chain seq x y z
N MET A 1 -38.20 -6.61 2.76
CA MET A 1 -37.42 -5.60 2.02
C MET A 1 -36.48 -6.34 1.08
N LYS A 2 -36.52 -6.10 -0.23
CA LYS A 2 -35.66 -6.79 -1.20
C LYS A 2 -34.43 -5.90 -1.44
N LEU A 3 -33.24 -6.38 -1.10
CA LEU A 3 -32.01 -5.66 -1.39
C LEU A 3 -31.78 -5.62 -2.91
N PRO A 4 -31.29 -4.49 -3.47
CA PRO A 4 -30.89 -4.45 -4.87
C PRO A 4 -29.75 -5.43 -5.13
N SER A 5 -29.63 -5.89 -6.38
CA SER A 5 -28.52 -6.75 -6.78
C SER A 5 -27.20 -6.03 -6.62
N ASN A 6 -26.22 -6.72 -6.02
CA ASN A 6 -24.85 -6.22 -6.00
C ASN A 6 -24.20 -6.54 -7.35
N HIS A 7 -23.48 -5.56 -7.91
CA HIS A 7 -22.74 -5.72 -9.15
C HIS A 7 -21.24 -5.60 -8.87
N HIS A 8 -20.47 -6.54 -9.39
CA HIS A 8 -19.02 -6.56 -9.25
C HIS A 8 -18.37 -6.24 -10.60
N TYR A 9 -17.46 -5.28 -10.61
CA TYR A 9 -16.71 -4.89 -11.79
C TYR A 9 -15.23 -4.78 -11.45
N ASP A 10 -14.41 -5.52 -12.19
CA ASP A 10 -12.96 -5.41 -12.12
C ASP A 10 -12.49 -4.26 -13.00
N VAL A 11 -11.82 -3.27 -12.40
CA VAL A 11 -11.24 -2.14 -13.14
C VAL A 11 -9.75 -2.36 -13.31
N LEU A 12 -9.32 -2.60 -14.54
CA LEU A 12 -7.91 -2.75 -14.89
C LEU A 12 -7.20 -1.40 -14.82
N CYS A 13 -6.21 -1.30 -13.93
CA CYS A 13 -5.36 -0.11 -13.79
C CYS A 13 -3.97 -0.43 -14.34
N SER A 14 -3.58 0.23 -15.44
CA SER A 14 -2.27 0.03 -16.04
C SER A 14 -1.16 0.63 -15.18
N LEU A 15 0.01 0.00 -15.23
CA LEU A 15 1.25 0.52 -14.67
C LEU A 15 2.21 0.82 -15.82
N GLU A 16 2.96 1.91 -15.72
CA GLU A 16 3.98 2.24 -16.71
C GLU A 16 4.99 1.08 -16.83
N LEU A 17 5.35 0.74 -18.07
CA LEU A 17 6.23 -0.39 -18.40
C LEU A 17 7.52 -0.39 -17.55
N LYS A 18 8.19 0.77 -17.49
CA LYS A 18 9.42 0.96 -16.73
C LYS A 18 9.28 0.67 -15.24
N ILE A 19 8.13 1.01 -14.65
CA ILE A 19 7.87 0.80 -13.23
C ILE A 19 7.55 -0.67 -13.00
N ARG A 20 6.73 -1.27 -13.87
CA ARG A 20 6.41 -2.69 -13.84
C ARG A 20 7.66 -3.55 -13.90
N ASP A 21 8.53 -3.31 -14.88
CA ASP A 21 9.74 -4.09 -15.08
C ASP A 21 10.68 -3.96 -13.88
N LYS A 22 10.72 -2.78 -13.26
CA LYS A 22 11.52 -2.57 -12.05
C LYS A 22 10.93 -3.27 -10.82
N LEU A 23 9.61 -3.28 -10.63
CA LEU A 23 8.98 -4.02 -9.55
C LEU A 23 9.17 -5.53 -9.71
N GLN A 24 9.05 -6.03 -10.94
CA GLN A 24 9.31 -7.42 -11.27
C GLN A 24 10.77 -7.81 -10.98
N TRP A 25 11.74 -6.99 -11.40
CA TRP A 25 13.15 -7.22 -11.09
C TRP A 25 13.42 -7.26 -9.57
N CYS A 26 12.81 -6.34 -8.81
CA CYS A 26 12.92 -6.35 -7.34
C CYS A 26 12.36 -7.65 -6.73
N GLU A 27 11.21 -8.13 -7.22
CA GLU A 27 10.60 -9.38 -6.78
C GLU A 27 11.50 -10.58 -7.07
N GLU A 28 12.01 -10.69 -8.31
CA GLU A 28 12.93 -11.76 -8.71
C GLU A 28 14.21 -11.79 -7.84
N CYS A 29 14.77 -10.61 -7.53
CA CYS A 29 15.93 -10.51 -6.66
C CYS A 29 15.66 -11.02 -5.24
N GLU A 30 14.49 -10.73 -4.68
CA GLU A 30 14.13 -11.20 -3.33
C GLU A 30 13.77 -12.69 -3.30
N ILE A 31 13.14 -13.20 -4.36
CA ILE A 31 12.94 -14.65 -4.54
C ILE A 31 14.29 -15.37 -4.58
N GLN A 32 15.27 -14.83 -5.31
CA GLN A 32 16.59 -15.45 -5.39
C GLN A 32 17.30 -15.46 -4.02
N LYS A 33 17.26 -14.35 -3.27
CA LYS A 33 17.81 -14.31 -1.90
C LYS A 33 17.16 -15.32 -0.97
N LEU A 34 15.84 -15.52 -1.09
CA LEU A 34 15.11 -16.51 -0.31
C LEU A 34 15.57 -17.93 -0.67
N LYS A 35 15.72 -18.24 -1.97
CA LYS A 35 16.27 -19.52 -2.44
C LYS A 35 17.68 -19.75 -1.92
N ASP A 36 18.55 -18.76 -2.02
CA ASP A 36 19.94 -18.86 -1.57
C ASP A 36 20.04 -19.07 -0.05
N SER A 37 19.16 -18.38 0.72
CA SER A 37 19.05 -18.60 2.16
C SER A 37 18.59 -20.02 2.48
N TYR A 38 17.56 -20.51 1.78
CA TYR A 38 17.06 -21.87 1.97
C TYR A 38 18.10 -22.93 1.64
N MET A 39 18.84 -22.75 0.56
CA MET A 39 19.89 -23.69 0.17
C MET A 39 21.04 -23.73 1.19
N ARG A 40 21.45 -22.57 1.74
CA ARG A 40 22.46 -22.52 2.81
C ARG A 40 21.99 -23.24 4.07
N SER A 41 20.78 -22.93 4.53
CA SER A 41 20.11 -23.61 5.64
C SER A 41 20.04 -25.12 5.46
N LEU A 42 19.67 -25.60 4.27
CA LEU A 42 19.58 -27.02 3.96
C LEU A 42 20.96 -27.71 3.98
N GLN A 43 22.01 -27.03 3.51
CA GLN A 43 23.37 -27.54 3.55
C GLN A 43 23.92 -27.63 4.98
N GLU A 44 23.64 -26.64 5.82
CA GLU A 44 24.01 -26.65 7.24
C GLU A 44 23.30 -27.77 7.99
N TRP A 45 21.99 -27.94 7.77
CA TRP A 45 21.21 -29.03 8.36
C TRP A 45 21.80 -30.41 8.02
N LYS A 46 22.14 -30.63 6.73
CA LYS A 46 22.77 -31.88 6.27
C LYS A 46 24.15 -32.14 6.90
N LYS A 47 24.90 -31.10 7.26
CA LYS A 47 26.23 -31.24 7.88
C LYS A 47 26.17 -31.60 9.36
N HIS A 48 25.15 -31.12 10.08
CA HIS A 48 25.09 -31.20 11.54
C HIS A 48 24.16 -32.29 12.09
N ASN A 49 23.53 -33.12 11.24
CA ASN A 49 22.57 -34.17 11.64
C ASN A 49 21.54 -33.66 12.68
N GLN A 50 21.14 -32.40 12.58
CA GLN A 50 20.17 -31.82 13.51
C GLN A 50 18.80 -32.48 13.28
N GLU A 51 18.11 -32.88 14.35
CA GLU A 51 16.77 -33.50 14.25
C GLU A 51 15.72 -32.52 13.70
N SER A 52 15.89 -31.22 13.91
CA SER A 52 14.98 -30.18 13.42
C SER A 52 15.55 -29.45 12.20
N LYS A 53 14.71 -29.29 11.18
CA LYS A 53 15.01 -28.48 9.98
C LYS A 53 15.06 -27.01 10.39
N SER A 54 16.06 -26.25 9.92
CA SER A 54 16.13 -24.82 10.27
C SER A 54 14.92 -24.07 9.73
N GLU A 55 14.32 -23.23 10.57
CA GLU A 55 13.18 -22.40 10.19
C GLU A 55 13.62 -21.28 9.24
N LEU A 56 13.08 -21.28 8.02
CA LEU A 56 13.35 -20.24 7.04
C LEU A 56 12.49 -19.02 7.34
N SER A 57 13.10 -17.91 7.76
CA SER A 57 12.37 -16.66 7.94
C SER A 57 12.08 -16.00 6.60
N SER A 58 10.81 -16.02 6.18
CA SER A 58 10.28 -15.33 5.00
C SER A 58 9.83 -13.90 5.29
N GLN A 59 9.97 -13.42 6.54
CA GLN A 59 9.46 -12.12 6.96
C GLN A 59 10.05 -10.96 6.14
N THR A 60 11.34 -11.01 5.81
CA THR A 60 11.99 -9.97 5.00
C THR A 60 11.45 -9.93 3.58
N PHE A 61 11.13 -11.11 3.01
CA PHE A 61 10.54 -11.23 1.68
C PHE A 61 9.15 -10.58 1.65
N PHE A 62 8.26 -10.97 2.58
CA PHE A 62 6.91 -10.39 2.67
C PHE A 62 6.91 -8.89 2.93
N LYS A 63 7.81 -8.39 3.80
CA LYS A 63 7.96 -6.95 4.04
C LYS A 63 8.30 -6.18 2.77
N LYS A 64 9.15 -6.73 1.90
CA LYS A 64 9.52 -6.08 0.63
C LYS A 64 8.41 -6.20 -0.43
N LEU A 65 7.73 -7.34 -0.48
CA LEU A 65 6.59 -7.52 -1.38
C LEU A 65 5.45 -6.53 -1.06
N CYS A 66 5.17 -6.32 0.23
CA CYS A 66 4.21 -5.32 0.71
C CYS A 66 4.56 -3.90 0.20
N ILE A 67 5.84 -3.52 0.22
CA ILE A 67 6.30 -2.23 -0.32
C ILE A 67 6.07 -2.15 -1.84
N ASN A 68 6.36 -3.22 -2.58
CA ASN A 68 6.10 -3.27 -4.03
C ASN A 68 4.61 -3.09 -4.34
N GLN A 69 3.71 -3.68 -3.55
CA GLN A 69 2.26 -3.51 -3.69
C GLN A 69 1.83 -2.05 -3.45
N ILE A 70 2.40 -1.39 -2.43
CA ILE A 70 2.16 0.04 -2.18
C ILE A 70 2.66 0.90 -3.35
N ILE A 71 3.84 0.61 -3.91
CA ILE A 71 4.38 1.31 -5.08
C ILE A 71 3.51 1.08 -6.32
N ALA A 72 2.96 -0.12 -6.50
CA ALA A 72 2.02 -0.38 -7.61
C ALA A 72 0.74 0.47 -7.51
N ILE A 73 0.35 0.91 -6.31
CA ILE A 73 -0.75 1.85 -6.12
C ILE A 73 -0.29 3.30 -6.38
N PHE A 74 0.87 3.70 -5.84
CA PHE A 74 1.44 5.04 -6.02
C PHE A 74 2.85 4.97 -6.62
N PRO A 75 2.99 4.93 -7.95
CA PRO A 75 4.27 4.66 -8.60
C PRO A 75 5.37 5.66 -8.30
N ALA A 76 5.03 6.95 -8.17
CA ALA A 76 5.99 8.00 -7.80
C ALA A 76 6.58 7.85 -6.39
N LEU A 77 6.05 6.95 -5.54
CA LEU A 77 6.73 6.58 -4.29
C LEU A 77 8.11 5.99 -4.55
N LEU A 78 8.31 5.32 -5.68
CA LEU A 78 9.59 4.72 -6.02
C LEU A 78 10.72 5.76 -6.09
N ASP A 79 10.45 6.92 -6.67
CA ASP A 79 11.44 8.00 -6.76
C ASP A 79 11.57 8.74 -5.43
N LEU A 80 10.46 8.94 -4.71
CA LEU A 80 10.49 9.52 -3.38
C LEU A 80 11.32 8.67 -2.40
N MET A 81 11.22 7.34 -2.48
CA MET A 81 12.02 6.40 -1.67
C MET A 81 13.50 6.43 -2.03
N LYS A 82 13.89 6.74 -3.27
CA LYS A 82 15.31 6.92 -3.62
C LYS A 82 15.88 8.18 -2.99
N ILE A 83 15.13 9.28 -3.05
CA ILE A 83 15.58 10.59 -2.58
C ILE A 83 15.57 10.66 -1.05
N LYS A 84 14.57 10.03 -0.42
CA LYS A 84 14.32 10.09 1.03
C LYS A 84 14.43 8.73 1.72
N GLN A 85 15.37 7.89 1.29
CA GLN A 85 15.47 6.49 1.70
C GLN A 85 15.51 6.27 3.22
N HIS A 86 16.07 7.21 3.98
CA HIS A 86 16.14 7.13 5.44
C HIS A 86 14.88 7.67 6.16
N GLU A 87 14.12 8.56 5.52
CA GLU A 87 12.96 9.24 6.12
C GLU A 87 11.64 8.53 5.79
N LEU A 88 11.52 7.96 4.58
CA LEU A 88 10.29 7.36 4.09
C LEU A 88 10.19 5.88 4.49
N LYS A 89 9.86 5.64 5.76
CA LYS A 89 9.52 4.30 6.26
C LYS A 89 8.01 4.09 6.23
N LEU A 90 7.54 3.38 5.20
CA LEU A 90 6.14 2.97 5.04
C LEU A 90 5.81 1.74 5.91
N THR A 91 6.01 1.84 7.22
CA THR A 91 5.67 0.77 8.18
C THR A 91 4.56 1.19 9.12
N ASN A 92 3.71 0.23 9.53
CA ASN A 92 2.62 0.49 10.49
C ASN A 92 3.16 1.06 11.80
N LYS A 93 4.29 0.53 12.30
CA LYS A 93 4.99 1.06 13.47
C LYS A 93 5.26 2.56 13.34
N LYS A 94 5.79 3.02 12.20
CA LYS A 94 6.12 4.42 12.01
C LYS A 94 4.89 5.33 11.95
N MET A 95 3.82 4.84 11.34
CA MET A 95 2.53 5.52 11.30
C MET A 95 1.92 5.69 12.70
N MET A 96 2.05 4.67 13.56
CA MET A 96 1.61 4.74 14.96
C MET A 96 2.46 5.70 15.79
N GLU A 97 3.78 5.60 15.70
CA GLU A 97 4.73 6.50 16.39
C GLU A 97 4.47 7.97 16.08
N ASN A 98 4.14 8.28 14.82
CA ASN A 98 3.92 9.65 14.37
C ASN A 98 2.45 10.09 14.45
N ARG A 99 1.54 9.20 14.87
CA ARG A 99 0.08 9.46 14.99
C ARG A 99 -0.57 10.00 13.72
N TRP A 100 -0.09 9.60 12.54
CA TRP A 100 -0.67 10.05 11.26
C TRP A 100 -2.13 9.62 11.09
N HIS A 101 -2.52 8.49 11.67
CA HIS A 101 -3.90 8.00 11.70
C HIS A 101 -4.86 8.85 12.54
N ALA A 102 -4.34 9.76 13.37
CA ALA A 102 -5.12 10.56 14.32
C ALA A 102 -4.93 12.07 14.10
N GLY A 103 -4.50 12.48 12.90
CA GLY A 103 -4.24 13.89 12.60
C GLY A 103 -3.06 14.49 13.37
N GLY A 104 -2.06 13.67 13.74
CA GLY A 104 -0.92 14.09 14.54
C GLY A 104 -0.08 15.23 13.94
N ASP A 105 0.63 15.96 14.80
CA ASP A 105 1.36 17.19 14.45
C ASP A 105 2.51 16.99 13.44
N LYS A 106 3.05 15.78 13.34
CA LYS A 106 4.17 15.46 12.45
C LYS A 106 3.66 15.26 11.04
N LYS A 107 3.97 16.18 10.13
CA LYS A 107 3.69 16.00 8.70
C LYS A 107 4.37 14.73 8.16
N ALA A 108 3.58 13.86 7.54
CA ALA A 108 4.14 12.70 6.85
C ALA A 108 5.06 13.14 5.70
N PRO A 109 6.19 12.45 5.46
CA PRO A 109 7.24 12.89 4.53
C PRO A 109 6.78 13.01 3.08
N TYR A 110 5.64 12.40 2.74
CA TYR A 110 5.03 12.42 1.41
C TYR A 110 3.93 13.48 1.23
N ILE A 111 3.50 14.21 2.27
CA ILE A 111 2.38 15.18 2.18
C ILE A 111 2.64 16.27 1.14
N HIS A 112 3.89 16.72 1.02
CA HIS A 112 4.27 17.74 0.04
C HIS A 112 4.19 17.23 -1.40
N ALA A 113 4.39 15.93 -1.61
CA ALA A 113 4.36 15.29 -2.91
C ALA A 113 3.01 14.68 -3.26
N ILE A 114 1.97 14.85 -2.41
CA ILE A 114 0.75 14.06 -2.49
C ILE A 114 0.02 14.17 -3.85
N ASN A 115 0.01 15.36 -4.45
CA ASN A 115 -0.58 15.56 -5.78
C ASN A 115 0.22 14.84 -6.86
N ALA A 116 1.56 14.87 -6.78
CA ALA A 116 2.41 14.14 -7.71
C ALA A 116 2.24 12.62 -7.56
N LEU A 117 2.08 12.14 -6.31
CA LEU A 117 1.78 10.72 -6.05
C LEU A 117 0.46 10.31 -6.68
N ALA A 118 -0.62 11.04 -6.41
CA ALA A 118 -1.94 10.75 -6.99
C ALA A 118 -1.94 10.83 -8.52
N ASN A 119 -1.31 11.86 -9.10
CA ASN A 119 -1.20 12.04 -10.54
C ASN A 119 -0.34 10.95 -11.22
N SER A 120 0.49 10.23 -10.47
CA SER A 120 1.22 9.06 -11.00
C SER A 120 0.40 7.76 -10.97
N SER A 121 -0.76 7.76 -10.30
CA SER A 121 -1.53 6.56 -9.99
C SER A 121 -2.74 6.41 -10.91
N SER A 122 -2.73 5.41 -11.79
CA SER A 122 -3.91 5.05 -12.59
C SER A 122 -5.14 4.75 -11.72
N LYS A 123 -4.93 4.17 -10.53
CA LYS A 123 -6.03 3.91 -9.56
C LYS A 123 -6.65 5.21 -9.05
N CYS A 124 -5.85 6.24 -8.78
CA CYS A 124 -6.37 7.54 -8.36
C CYS A 124 -7.19 8.22 -9.46
N HIS A 125 -6.76 8.12 -10.73
CA HIS A 125 -7.55 8.62 -11.86
C HIS A 125 -8.91 7.92 -11.97
N VAL A 126 -8.95 6.60 -11.77
CA VAL A 126 -10.22 5.84 -11.73
C VAL A 126 -11.10 6.33 -10.57
N ILE A 127 -10.55 6.47 -9.37
CA ILE A 127 -11.28 7.01 -8.21
C ILE A 127 -11.85 8.40 -8.53
N GLN A 128 -11.04 9.28 -9.12
CA GLN A 128 -11.48 10.62 -9.50
C GLN A 128 -12.59 10.59 -10.55
N HIS A 129 -12.49 9.72 -11.56
CA HIS A 129 -13.53 9.53 -12.57
C HIS A 129 -14.84 9.03 -11.94
N ILE A 130 -14.77 8.08 -11.00
CA ILE A 130 -15.95 7.61 -10.26
C ILE A 130 -16.56 8.76 -9.47
N LEU A 131 -15.76 9.50 -8.69
CA LEU A 131 -16.23 10.64 -7.89
C LEU A 131 -16.90 11.72 -8.74
N GLN A 132 -16.39 12.00 -9.93
CA GLN A 132 -16.99 12.96 -10.87
C GLN A 132 -18.33 12.49 -11.45
N GLY A 133 -18.52 11.17 -11.57
CA GLY A 133 -19.76 10.56 -12.03
C GLY A 133 -20.81 10.37 -10.93
N MET A 134 -20.45 10.57 -9.66
CA MET A 134 -21.37 10.40 -8.54
C MET A 134 -22.44 11.49 -8.53
N GLY A 135 -23.67 11.07 -8.28
CA GLY A 135 -24.84 11.93 -8.28
C GLY A 135 -25.47 12.04 -6.90
N ARG A 136 -26.80 12.02 -6.92
CA ARG A 136 -27.62 11.94 -5.72
C ARG A 136 -28.44 10.66 -5.77
N ASP A 137 -28.64 10.05 -4.62
CA ASP A 137 -29.48 8.87 -4.49
C ASP A 137 -30.98 9.20 -4.70
N TYR A 138 -31.83 8.18 -4.60
CA TYR A 138 -33.29 8.34 -4.74
C TYR A 138 -33.89 9.35 -3.73
N HIS A 139 -33.26 9.53 -2.57
CA HIS A 139 -33.65 10.49 -1.54
C HIS A 139 -33.00 11.87 -1.71
N ARG A 140 -32.31 12.11 -2.83
CA ARG A 140 -31.54 13.32 -3.15
C ARG A 140 -30.34 13.57 -2.23
N CYS A 141 -29.96 12.58 -1.43
CA CYS A 141 -28.73 12.62 -0.64
C CYS A 141 -27.53 12.41 -1.58
N PRO A 142 -26.40 13.08 -1.34
CA PRO A 142 -25.18 12.78 -2.08
C PRO A 142 -24.81 11.31 -1.94
N GLU A 143 -24.48 10.68 -3.06
CA GLU A 143 -23.93 9.32 -3.04
C GLU A 143 -22.62 9.30 -2.24
N LYS A 144 -22.29 8.12 -1.71
CA LYS A 144 -21.07 7.90 -0.91
C LYS A 144 -20.29 6.75 -1.49
N ILE A 145 -18.97 6.89 -1.52
CA ILE A 145 -18.04 5.83 -1.87
C ILE A 145 -17.34 5.32 -0.61
N VAL A 146 -17.16 4.01 -0.52
CA VAL A 146 -16.32 3.39 0.50
C VAL A 146 -15.11 2.80 -0.21
N ILE A 147 -13.92 3.29 0.14
CA ILE A 147 -12.65 2.78 -0.39
C ILE A 147 -12.01 1.92 0.71
N LEU A 148 -11.78 0.66 0.40
CA LEU A 148 -11.17 -0.31 1.31
C LEU A 148 -9.76 -0.65 0.82
N THR A 149 -8.81 -0.70 1.75
CA THR A 149 -7.43 -1.12 1.46
C THR A 149 -6.83 -1.77 2.71
N GLU A 150 -5.97 -2.76 2.50
CA GLU A 150 -5.21 -3.41 3.57
C GLU A 150 -4.05 -2.56 4.10
N PHE A 151 -3.74 -1.43 3.44
CA PHE A 151 -2.58 -0.59 3.76
C PHE A 151 -3.00 0.71 4.44
N PRO A 152 -2.72 0.89 5.75
CA PRO A 152 -3.03 2.14 6.46
C PRO A 152 -2.42 3.39 5.81
N HIS A 153 -1.21 3.27 5.23
CA HIS A 153 -0.56 4.41 4.57
C HIS A 153 -1.31 4.86 3.32
N ILE A 154 -1.96 3.93 2.62
CA ILE A 154 -2.77 4.24 1.44
C ILE A 154 -4.03 4.99 1.89
N VAL A 155 -4.66 4.59 3.00
CA VAL A 155 -5.79 5.34 3.59
C VAL A 155 -5.38 6.78 3.87
N HIS A 156 -4.26 6.99 4.57
CA HIS A 156 -3.80 8.34 4.91
C HIS A 156 -3.40 9.16 3.67
N MET A 157 -2.75 8.54 2.67
CA MET A 157 -2.44 9.23 1.40
C MET A 157 -3.72 9.65 0.67
N LEU A 158 -4.71 8.76 0.55
CA LEU A 158 -5.99 9.07 -0.10
C LEU A 158 -6.77 10.14 0.68
N GLU A 159 -6.81 10.05 2.00
CA GLU A 159 -7.44 11.04 2.88
C GLU A 159 -6.86 12.44 2.63
N VAL A 160 -5.54 12.59 2.73
CA VAL A 160 -4.87 13.87 2.53
C VAL A 160 -5.04 14.40 1.10
N TRP A 161 -4.98 13.51 0.10
CA TRP A 161 -5.13 13.89 -1.30
C TRP A 161 -6.55 14.41 -1.59
N LEU A 162 -7.57 13.64 -1.21
CA LEU A 162 -8.96 13.96 -1.48
C LEU A 162 -9.46 15.15 -0.63
N GLN A 163 -8.96 15.34 0.60
CA GLN A 163 -9.23 16.55 1.39
C GLN A 163 -8.75 17.81 0.67
N LYS A 164 -7.60 17.76 -0.01
CA LYS A 164 -7.11 18.90 -0.82
C LYS A 164 -7.95 19.19 -2.07
N GLN A 165 -8.85 18.28 -2.43
CA GLN A 165 -9.80 18.43 -3.54
C GLN A 165 -11.21 18.78 -3.02
N ASP A 166 -11.33 19.21 -1.77
CA ASP A 166 -12.56 19.63 -1.11
C ASP A 166 -13.64 18.53 -0.95
N TYR A 167 -13.22 17.25 -0.95
CA TYR A 167 -14.13 16.15 -0.59
C TYR A 167 -14.33 16.05 0.94
N CYS A 168 -15.55 15.71 1.35
CA CYS A 168 -15.85 15.34 2.74
C CYS A 168 -15.47 13.87 2.98
N ILE A 169 -14.54 13.63 3.92
CA ILE A 169 -13.93 12.32 4.13
C ILE A 169 -13.94 11.95 5.59
N THR A 170 -14.24 10.67 5.85
CA THR A 170 -14.00 10.02 7.13
C THR A 170 -13.07 8.83 6.90
N ALA A 171 -11.88 8.86 7.49
CA ALA A 171 -10.99 7.72 7.51
C ALA A 171 -11.22 6.87 8.76
N VAL A 172 -11.28 5.55 8.58
CA VAL A 172 -11.36 4.59 9.68
C VAL A 172 -10.16 3.67 9.59
N TYR A 173 -9.36 3.67 10.65
CA TYR A 173 -8.23 2.78 10.81
C TYR A 173 -8.65 1.69 11.78
N SER A 174 -8.71 0.43 11.34
CA SER A 174 -8.87 -0.70 12.27
C SER A 174 -7.70 -0.69 13.25
N SER A 175 -7.92 -1.15 14.48
CA SER A 175 -6.90 -1.14 15.54
C SER A 175 -5.60 -1.76 15.04
N ILE A 176 -4.63 -0.91 14.71
CA ILE A 176 -3.27 -1.29 14.36
C ILE A 176 -2.65 -1.76 15.68
N SER A 177 -2.83 -3.04 16.03
CA SER A 177 -2.17 -3.60 17.21
C SER A 177 -0.67 -3.56 16.97
N VAL A 178 0.07 -3.03 17.94
CA VAL A 178 1.51 -3.22 17.99
C VAL A 178 1.70 -4.71 18.19
N GLU A 179 2.11 -5.44 17.15
CA GLU A 179 2.71 -6.75 17.35
C GLU A 179 3.92 -6.51 18.27
N ASN A 180 3.81 -7.01 19.51
CA ASN A 180 4.87 -7.01 20.53
C ASN A 180 6.00 -7.94 20.11
#